data_AF-A0A7X7LHZ2-F1
#
_entry.id   AF-A0A7X7LHZ2-F1
#
_cell.length_a   1.000
_cell.length_b   1.000
_cell.length_c   1.000
_cell.angle_alpha   90.00
_cell.angle_beta   90.00
_cell.angle_gamma   90.00
#
_symmetry.space_group_name_H-M   'P 1'
#
loop_
_entity.id
_entity.type
_entity.pdbx_description
1 polymer ?
#
loop_
_entity_poly.entity_id
_entity_poly.type
_entity_poly.pdbx_seq_one_letter_code
_entity_poly.pdbx_strand_id
1 'polypeptide(L)'
;MAFALCQGNEYLAALSEIGLSAECIAPKMQFTFGIGGNYFMEIAKFRAVRMLWAKIVEQYASNKAIANMYIHAETSLWNKTIYDPY
;
A
#
# COMPACT_ATOMS: atom_id res chain seq x y z
N MET A 1 -7.54 -1.57 -3.76
CA MET A 1 -6.79 -0.48 -3.12
C MET A 1 -7.36 -0.09 -1.77
N ALA A 2 -8.62 0.34 -1.68
CA ALA A 2 -9.25 0.73 -0.41
C ALA A 2 -9.12 -0.36 0.67
N PHE A 3 -9.39 -1.63 0.31
CA PHE A 3 -9.21 -2.77 1.21
C PHE A 3 -7.79 -2.90 1.76
N ALA A 4 -6.76 -2.71 0.92
CA ALA A 4 -5.37 -2.81 1.37
C ALA A 4 -5.04 -1.71 2.40
N LEU A 5 -5.54 -0.49 2.20
CA LEU A 5 -5.37 0.61 3.16
C LEU A 5 -6.17 0.38 4.44
N CYS A 6 -7.39 -0.14 4.35
CA CYS A 6 -8.21 -0.50 5.51
C CYS A 6 -7.50 -1.56 6.37
N GLN A 7 -7.03 -2.63 5.73
CA GLN A 7 -6.26 -3.68 6.38
C GLN A 7 -4.99 -3.13 7.02
N GLY A 8 -4.28 -2.23 6.34
CA GLY A 8 -3.09 -1.58 6.89
C GLY A 8 -3.38 -0.72 8.13
N ASN A 9 -4.51 0.00 8.12
CA ASN A 9 -4.96 0.77 9.27
C ASN A 9 -5.37 -0.12 10.45
N GLU A 10 -6.08 -1.22 10.19
CA GLU A 10 -6.43 -2.21 11.22
C GLU A 10 -5.19 -2.84 11.85
N TYR A 11 -4.16 -3.18 11.06
CA TYR A 11 -2.90 -3.68 11.60
C TYR A 11 -2.18 -2.64 12.48
N LEU A 12 -2.17 -1.37 12.07
CA LEU A 12 -1.61 -0.30 12.91
C LEU A 12 -2.35 -0.18 14.23
N ALA A 13 -3.68 -0.18 14.21
CA ALA A 13 -4.50 -0.10 15.41
C ALA A 13 -4.26 -1.30 16.34
N ALA A 14 -4.34 -2.53 15.82
CA ALA A 14 -4.16 -3.74 16.60
C ALA A 14 -2.76 -3.85 17.23
N LEU A 15 -1.70 -3.48 16.49
CA LEU A 15 -0.34 -3.50 17.03
C LEU A 15 -0.11 -2.36 18.04
N SER A 16 -0.78 -1.22 17.86
CA SER A 16 -0.76 -0.14 18.85
C SER A 16 -1.43 -0.56 20.17
N GLU A 17 -2.50 -1.35 20.13
CA GLU A 17 -3.15 -1.92 21.32
C GLU A 17 -2.24 -2.87 22.09
N ILE A 18 -1.34 -3.59 21.40
CA ILE A 18 -0.34 -4.48 22.00
C ILE A 18 0.86 -3.68 22.58
N GLY A 19 0.88 -2.36 22.40
CA GLY A 19 1.91 -1.45 22.95
C GLY A 19 3.10 -1.19 22.03
N LEU A 20 3.02 -1.57 20.75
CA LEU A 20 4.05 -1.24 19.76
C LEU A 20 3.81 0.17 19.20
N SER A 21 4.87 1.00 19.14
CA SER A 21 4.78 2.32 18.52
C SER A 21 4.58 2.23 17.01
N ALA A 22 3.68 3.05 16.46
CA ALA A 22 3.46 3.21 15.02
C ALA A 22 4.77 3.56 14.28
N GLU A 23 5.71 4.23 14.94
CA GLU A 23 7.01 4.59 14.39
C GLU A 23 7.88 3.38 14.04
N CYS A 24 7.70 2.27 14.77
CA CYS A 24 8.42 1.02 14.54
C CYS A 24 7.73 0.13 13.51
N ILE A 25 6.40 0.27 13.37
CA ILE A 25 5.57 -0.60 12.53
C ILE A 25 5.49 -0.07 11.10
N ALA A 26 5.17 1.21 10.93
CA ALA A 26 4.94 1.83 9.63
C ALA A 26 6.09 1.64 8.61
N PRO A 27 7.39 1.78 8.97
CA PRO A 27 8.48 1.59 8.01
C PRO A 27 8.77 0.12 7.71
N LYS A 28 8.24 -0.83 8.50
CA LYS A 28 8.38 -2.27 8.30
C LYS A 28 7.23 -2.87 7.47
N MET A 29 6.14 -2.14 7.28
CA MET A 29 5.01 -2.59 6.47
C MET A 29 5.33 -2.51 4.98
N GLN A 30 4.97 -3.57 4.26
CA GLN A 30 5.06 -3.63 2.81
C GLN A 30 3.69 -3.97 2.24
N PHE A 31 3.37 -3.36 1.11
CA PHE A 31 2.12 -3.57 0.41
C PHE A 31 2.38 -4.16 -0.97
N THR A 32 1.60 -5.17 -1.33
CA THR A 32 1.68 -5.80 -2.64
C THR A 32 0.45 -5.42 -3.47
N PHE A 33 0.66 -4.95 -4.70
CA PHE A 33 -0.42 -4.65 -5.63
C PHE A 33 -0.22 -5.36 -6.97
N GLY A 34 -1.31 -5.93 -7.50
CA GLY A 34 -1.37 -6.36 -8.90
C GLY A 34 -1.51 -5.16 -9.84
N ILE A 35 -0.80 -5.22 -10.97
CA ILE A 35 -0.85 -4.22 -12.07
C ILE A 35 -1.64 -4.79 -13.25
N GLY A 36 -2.71 -4.10 -13.63
CA GLY A 36 -3.53 -4.43 -14.81
C GLY A 36 -3.03 -3.77 -16.12
N GLY A 37 -3.81 -3.92 -17.20
CA GLY A 37 -3.49 -3.32 -18.51
C GLY A 37 -3.79 -1.82 -18.63
N ASN A 38 -4.47 -1.24 -17.65
CA ASN A 38 -4.85 0.17 -17.66
C ASN A 38 -3.72 1.09 -17.18
N TYR A 39 -2.79 1.42 -18.08
CA TYR A 39 -1.55 2.15 -17.76
C TYR A 39 -1.75 3.40 -16.87
N PHE A 40 -2.61 4.34 -17.28
CA PHE A 40 -2.80 5.59 -16.53
C PHE A 40 -3.49 5.38 -15.18
N MET A 41 -4.45 4.46 -15.10
CA MET A 41 -5.14 4.14 -13.85
C MET A 41 -4.18 3.50 -12.85
N GLU A 42 -3.26 2.65 -13.31
CA GLU A 42 -2.24 2.02 -12.47
C GLU A 42 -1.27 3.05 -11.88
N ILE A 43 -0.80 4.01 -12.70
CA ILE A 43 0.03 5.13 -12.21
C ILE A 43 -0.73 5.98 -11.19
N ALA A 44 -1.97 6.35 -11.50
CA ALA A 44 -2.80 7.15 -10.61
C ALA A 44 -3.06 6.42 -9.28
N LYS A 45 -3.32 5.11 -9.32
CA LYS A 45 -3.48 4.24 -8.15
C LYS A 45 -2.26 4.36 -7.25
N PHE A 46 -1.05 4.06 -7.73
CA PHE A 46 0.16 4.10 -6.87
C PHE A 46 0.43 5.49 -6.27
N ARG A 47 0.15 6.56 -7.00
CA ARG A 47 0.26 7.93 -6.47
C ARG A 47 -0.76 8.19 -5.36
N ALA A 48 -2.01 7.83 -5.59
CA ALA A 48 -3.09 8.00 -4.62
C ALA A 48 -2.85 7.16 -3.36
N VAL A 49 -2.36 5.92 -3.50
CA VAL A 49 -2.09 5.05 -2.34
C VAL A 49 -1.08 5.69 -1.40
N ARG A 50 0.04 6.19 -1.93
CA ARG A 50 1.08 6.82 -1.10
C ARG A 50 0.56 8.04 -0.35
N MET A 51 -0.25 8.87 -1.02
CA MET A 51 -0.85 10.04 -0.39
C MET A 51 -1.83 9.67 0.72
N LEU A 52 -2.69 8.68 0.48
CA LEU A 52 -3.67 8.23 1.47
C LEU A 52 -2.99 7.51 2.64
N TRP A 53 -1.98 6.68 2.37
CA TRP A 53 -1.21 6.04 3.44
C TRP A 53 -0.54 7.06 4.33
N ALA A 54 0.07 8.10 3.76
CA ALA A 54 0.68 9.16 4.56
C ALA A 54 -0.35 9.87 5.44
N LYS A 55 -1.59 10.05 4.96
CA LYS A 55 -2.68 10.63 5.76
C LYS A 55 -3.14 9.72 6.90
N ILE A 56 -3.10 8.41 6.71
CA ILE A 56 -3.40 7.43 7.76
C ILE A 56 -2.29 7.47 8.82
N VAL A 57 -1.02 7.38 8.42
CA VAL A 57 0.12 7.39 9.35
C VAL A 57 0.21 8.70 10.14
N GLU A 58 -0.13 9.84 9.53
CA GLU A 58 -0.19 11.16 10.19
C GLU A 58 -1.16 11.19 11.39
N GLN A 59 -2.16 10.29 11.45
CA GLN A 59 -3.06 10.16 12.61
C GLN A 59 -2.42 9.42 13.79
N TYR A 60 -1.42 8.58 13.54
CA TYR A 60 -0.74 7.77 14.56
C TYR A 60 0.62 8.33 14.97
N ALA A 61 1.30 9.05 14.08
CA ALA A 61 2.62 9.63 14.34
C ALA A 61 2.82 10.95 13.58
N SER A 62 3.37 11.96 14.26
CA SER A 62 3.63 13.29 13.68
C SER A 62 4.81 13.31 12.70
N ASN A 63 5.63 12.25 12.66
CA ASN A 63 6.83 12.19 11.84
C ASN A 63 6.54 11.75 10.41
N LYS A 64 6.58 12.71 9.48
CA LYS A 64 6.35 12.48 8.04
C LYS A 64 7.36 11.57 7.37
N ALA A 65 8.58 11.41 7.91
CA ALA A 65 9.60 10.55 7.31
C ALA A 65 9.21 9.05 7.37
N ILE A 66 8.37 8.69 8.35
CA ILE A 66 7.94 7.32 8.62
C ILE A 66 6.75 6.92 7.72
N ALA A 67 6.06 7.89 7.14
CA ALA A 67 4.92 7.68 6.24
C ALA A 67 5.30 7.13 4.85
N ASN A 68 6.58 6.86 4.60
CA ASN A 68 7.03 6.28 3.35
C ASN A 68 6.47 4.85 3.19
N MET A 69 5.85 4.61 2.04
CA MET A 69 5.21 3.34 1.73
C MET A 69 6.12 2.48 0.85
N TYR A 70 6.46 1.27 1.31
CA TYR A 70 7.14 0.27 0.50
C TYR A 70 6.11 -0.55 -0.28
N ILE A 71 6.26 -0.56 -1.60
CA ILE A 71 5.32 -1.21 -2.50
C ILE A 71 6.05 -2.25 -3.34
N HIS A 72 5.59 -3.50 -3.27
CA HIS A 72 5.87 -4.52 -4.26
C HIS A 72 4.75 -4.54 -5.29
N ALA A 73 5.09 -4.69 -6.56
CA ALA A 73 4.09 -4.74 -7.62
C ALA A 73 4.38 -5.86 -8.61
N GLU A 74 3.33 -6.60 -8.95
CA GLU A 74 3.40 -7.75 -9.86
C GLU A 74 2.41 -7.56 -11.00
N THR A 75 2.81 -7.94 -12.23
CA THR A 75 1.92 -7.85 -13.39
C THR A 75 0.85 -8.92 -13.32
N SER A 76 -0.40 -8.53 -13.62
CA SER A 76 -1.53 -9.43 -13.57
C SER A 76 -1.40 -10.55 -14.60
N LEU A 77 -1.55 -11.79 -14.14
CA LEU A 77 -1.67 -12.96 -15.02
C LEU A 77 -2.96 -12.93 -15.86
N TRP A 78 -4.00 -12.23 -15.39
CA TRP A 78 -5.30 -12.17 -16.07
C TRP A 78 -5.25 -11.51 -17.45
N ASN A 79 -4.30 -10.60 -17.66
CA ASN A 79 -4.17 -9.92 -18.95
C ASN A 79 -3.25 -10.67 -19.93
N LYS A 80 -2.79 -11.87 -19.56
CA LYS A 80 -2.01 -12.72 -20.46
C LYS A 80 -2.95 -13.62 -21.24
N THR A 81 -2.79 -13.65 -22.57
CA THR A 81 -3.56 -14.50 -23.47
C THR A 81 -2.75 -15.73 -23.87
N ILE A 82 -3.42 -16.86 -24.05
CA ILE A 82 -2.81 -18.08 -24.61
C ILE A 82 -2.60 -17.90 -26.13
N TYR A 83 -3.50 -17.16 -26.77
CA TYR A 83 -3.41 -16.79 -28.17
C TYR A 83 -2.56 -15.54 -28.34
N ASP A 84 -1.64 -15.60 -29.30
CA ASP A 84 -0.67 -14.54 -29.62
C ASP A 84 0.14 -14.04 -28.39
N PRO A 85 1.06 -14.86 -27.87
CA PRO A 85 1.74 -14.59 -26.59
C PRO A 85 2.96 -13.65 -26.68
N TYR A 86 3.35 -13.21 -27.88
CA TYR A 86 4.53 -12.38 -28.15
C TYR A 86 4.13 -11.01 -28.70
#